data_AF-A0AAF3J5S3-F1
#
_entry.id   AF-A0AAF3J5S3-F1
#
_cell.length_a   1.000
_cell.length_b   1.000
_cell.length_c   1.000
_cell.angle_alpha   90.00
_cell.angle_beta   90.00
_cell.angle_gamma   90.00
#
_symmetry.space_group_name_H-M   'P 1'
#
loop_
_entity.id
_entity.type
_entity.pdbx_description
1 polymer ?
#
loop_
_entity_poly.entity_id
_entity_poly.type
_entity_poly.pdbx_seq_one_letter_code
_entity_poly.pdbx_strand_id
1 'polypeptide(L)'
;MPDGDLPNQQVEELQVIESIFADLLKFPSNNRIHFEISNFFAEIELPSDYPAGSPPQITISAPSWSRREKEELLNELNEAYVENLGQPILYIWITRIQDQISKMAENPSTSFPRQDFSQADEESTSSLKSAQNHFTQEVPQIFSGETFSDRKSVFQAHVARVRSKNEVDLVMAKLKENNKVARATHNILAWRCEEIKNGRTIVCKDCEDDGEHQASSKMLEIIEKMGAQNVMVVVTRWYGGIHLGPDRFRIINNLTRQILADNGMENRRN
;
A
#
# COMPACT_ATOMS: atom_id res chain seq x y z
N MET A 1 29.39 -0.19 20.16
CA MET A 1 28.97 1.01 19.41
C MET A 1 28.29 1.91 20.43
N PRO A 2 28.67 3.19 20.56
CA PRO A 2 27.96 4.09 21.46
C PRO A 2 26.57 4.37 20.88
N ASP A 3 25.56 4.41 21.74
CA ASP A 3 24.22 4.87 21.38
C ASP A 3 24.33 6.31 20.87
N GLY A 4 23.81 6.57 19.67
CA GLY A 4 23.71 7.93 19.16
C GLY A 4 22.62 8.66 19.93
N ASP A 5 22.94 9.82 20.50
CA ASP A 5 21.97 10.65 21.22
C ASP A 5 20.74 10.88 20.35
N LEU A 6 19.57 10.42 20.82
CA LEU A 6 18.31 10.64 20.14
C LEU A 6 18.04 12.15 20.07
N PRO A 7 17.45 12.66 18.96
CA PRO A 7 17.04 14.05 18.87
C PRO A 7 16.24 14.47 20.10
N ASN A 8 16.60 15.59 20.73
CA ASN A 8 15.99 16.03 22.00
C ASN A 8 14.44 16.08 21.94
N GLN A 9 13.91 16.48 20.77
CA GLN A 9 12.48 16.52 20.48
C GLN A 9 11.79 15.14 20.46
N GLN A 10 12.50 14.07 20.08
CA GLN A 10 12.00 12.68 20.15
C GLN A 10 11.95 12.20 21.60
N VAL A 11 12.95 12.55 22.42
CA VAL A 11 12.98 12.18 23.86
C VAL A 11 11.86 12.90 24.62
N GLU A 12 11.66 14.20 24.36
CA GLU A 12 10.56 14.98 24.93
C GLU A 12 9.19 14.43 24.53
N GLU A 13 8.99 14.07 23.26
CA GLU A 13 7.74 13.44 22.82
C GLU A 13 7.50 12.11 23.51
N LEU A 14 8.49 11.22 23.56
CA LEU A 14 8.35 9.90 24.21
C LEU A 14 7.93 10.01 25.68
N GLN A 15 8.51 10.95 26.44
CA GLN A 15 8.13 11.18 27.84
C GLN A 15 6.68 11.69 27.99
N VAL A 16 6.23 12.57 27.08
CA VAL A 16 4.84 13.05 27.05
C VAL A 16 3.88 11.90 26.72
N ILE A 17 4.23 11.08 25.74
CA ILE A 17 3.42 9.93 25.29
C ILE A 17 3.33 8.83 26.35
N GLU A 18 4.44 8.51 27.01
CA GLU A 18 4.47 7.59 28.16
C GLU A 18 3.58 8.10 29.31
N SER A 19 3.62 9.40 29.62
CA SER A 19 2.79 10.01 30.67
C SER A 19 1.29 10.02 30.36
N ILE A 20 0.91 10.20 29.08
CA ILE A 20 -0.51 10.26 28.67
C ILE A 20 -1.13 8.87 28.51
N PHE A 21 -0.37 7.88 28.04
CA PHE A 21 -0.88 6.56 27.66
C PHE A 21 -0.21 5.40 28.39
N ALA A 22 0.25 5.62 29.63
CA ALA A 22 1.01 4.66 30.46
C ALA A 22 0.37 3.25 30.55
N ASP A 23 -0.96 3.16 30.59
CA ASP A 23 -1.70 1.90 30.70
C ASP A 23 -1.82 1.12 29.36
N LEU A 24 -1.51 1.77 28.22
CA LEU A 24 -1.76 1.27 26.86
C LEU A 24 -0.49 1.06 26.03
N LEU A 25 0.62 1.67 26.45
CA LEU A 25 1.90 1.63 25.76
C LEU A 25 2.96 0.86 26.54
N LYS A 26 3.80 0.12 25.81
CA LYS A 26 5.00 -0.54 26.33
C LYS A 26 6.18 -0.09 25.48
N PHE A 27 7.29 0.28 26.12
CA PHE A 27 8.50 0.77 25.45
C PHE A 27 9.62 -0.27 25.59
N PRO A 28 9.71 -1.28 24.71
CA PRO A 28 10.79 -2.28 24.76
C PRO A 28 12.18 -1.71 24.43
N SER A 29 12.25 -0.57 23.75
CA SER A 29 13.47 0.21 23.51
C SER A 29 13.13 1.68 23.26
N ASN A 30 14.12 2.57 23.38
CA ASN A 30 13.94 4.02 23.20
C ASN A 30 13.49 4.43 21.77
N ASN A 31 13.46 3.49 20.83
CA ASN A 31 13.03 3.68 19.44
C ASN A 31 11.86 2.77 19.03
N ARG A 32 11.24 2.02 19.96
CA ARG A 32 10.11 1.13 19.66
C ARG A 32 9.01 1.27 20.69
N ILE A 33 7.79 1.39 20.20
CA ILE A 33 6.58 1.57 21.00
C ILE A 33 5.62 0.45 20.63
N HIS A 34 5.18 -0.32 21.61
CA HIS A 34 4.16 -1.35 21.45
C HIS A 34 2.85 -0.83 22.02
N PHE A 35 1.79 -0.83 21.21
CA PHE A 35 0.44 -0.44 21.56
C PHE A 35 -0.46 -1.68 21.50
N GLU A 36 -1.20 -1.95 22.56
CA GLU A 36 -2.00 -3.18 22.69
C GLU A 36 -3.36 -2.87 23.33
N ILE A 37 -4.45 -3.01 22.55
CA ILE A 37 -5.82 -2.82 23.04
C ILE A 37 -6.72 -3.93 22.50
N SER A 38 -7.32 -4.70 23.40
CA SER A 38 -8.24 -5.81 23.09
C SER A 38 -7.65 -6.84 22.12
N ASN A 39 -8.06 -6.83 20.84
CA ASN A 39 -7.55 -7.71 19.78
C ASN A 39 -6.70 -6.95 18.74
N PHE A 40 -6.29 -5.72 19.04
CA PHE A 40 -5.46 -4.87 18.19
C PHE A 40 -4.07 -4.74 18.83
N PHE A 41 -3.04 -5.06 18.05
CA PHE A 41 -1.64 -4.83 18.38
C PHE A 41 -1.00 -3.98 17.29
N ALA A 42 -0.23 -2.97 17.67
CA ALA A 42 0.63 -2.22 16.77
C ALA A 42 2.04 -2.06 17.35
N GLU A 43 3.04 -2.26 16.50
CA GLU A 43 4.44 -1.95 16.78
C GLU A 43 4.82 -0.72 15.95
N ILE A 44 5.26 0.35 16.63
CA ILE A 44 5.74 1.60 16.02
C ILE A 44 7.24 1.69 16.26
N GLU A 45 8.03 1.69 15.18
CA GLU A 45 9.48 1.91 15.20
C GLU A 45 9.82 3.34 14.76
N LEU A 46 10.71 3.99 15.51
CA LEU A 46 11.16 5.36 15.26
C LEU A 46 12.52 5.34 14.57
N PRO A 47 12.63 5.86 13.33
CA PRO A 47 13.92 6.12 12.69
C PRO A 47 14.81 7.07 13.51
N SER A 48 16.13 6.97 13.33
CA SER A 48 17.10 7.82 14.05
C SER A 48 17.04 9.32 13.68
N ASP A 49 16.37 9.64 12.57
CA ASP A 49 16.14 11.00 12.06
C ASP A 49 14.70 11.50 12.31
N TYR A 50 13.86 10.72 12.98
CA TYR A 50 12.53 11.16 13.42
C TYR A 50 12.64 12.25 14.52
N PRO A 51 11.77 13.28 14.56
CA PRO A 51 10.68 13.60 13.61
C PRO A 51 11.11 14.37 12.35
N ALA A 52 12.38 14.77 12.24
CA ALA A 52 12.84 15.75 11.27
C ALA A 52 13.00 15.22 9.82
N GLY A 53 13.39 13.97 9.64
CA GLY A 53 13.75 13.39 8.34
C GLY A 53 12.82 12.29 7.83
N SER A 54 12.35 11.41 8.71
CA SER A 54 11.54 10.23 8.37
C SER A 54 10.36 10.04 9.34
N PRO A 55 9.21 9.51 8.89
CA PRO A 55 8.08 9.18 9.76
C PRO A 55 8.35 7.92 10.61
N PRO A 56 7.60 7.69 11.69
CA PRO A 56 7.55 6.40 12.35
C PRO A 56 7.10 5.30 11.36
N GLN A 57 7.54 4.06 11.58
CA GLN A 57 7.12 2.89 10.82
C GLN A 57 6.17 2.06 11.70
N ILE A 58 4.95 1.80 11.22
CA ILE A 58 3.94 1.04 11.98
C ILE A 58 3.65 -0.33 11.35
N THR A 59 3.66 -1.38 12.17
CA THR A 59 3.20 -2.72 11.83
C THR A 59 1.95 -3.06 12.64
N ILE A 60 0.84 -3.35 11.96
CA ILE A 60 -0.47 -3.58 12.59
C ILE A 60 -0.87 -5.05 12.51
N SER A 61 -1.16 -5.65 13.68
CA SER A 61 -1.77 -6.97 13.81
C SER A 61 -3.13 -6.85 14.50
N ALA A 62 -4.19 -6.87 13.69
CA ALA A 62 -5.58 -6.87 14.16
C ALA A 62 -6.37 -7.99 13.48
N PRO A 63 -6.55 -9.17 14.10
CA PRO A 63 -7.23 -10.31 13.48
C PRO A 63 -8.73 -10.07 13.23
N SER A 64 -9.35 -9.21 14.04
CA SER A 64 -10.77 -8.83 13.92
C SER A 64 -11.06 -7.79 12.84
N TRP A 65 -10.04 -7.15 12.27
CA TRP A 65 -10.18 -6.07 11.28
C TRP A 65 -9.99 -6.60 9.85
N SER A 66 -10.89 -6.18 8.97
CA SER A 66 -10.78 -6.39 7.53
C SER A 66 -9.57 -5.66 6.93
N ARG A 67 -9.24 -5.99 5.68
CA ARG A 67 -8.20 -5.30 4.91
C ARG A 67 -8.51 -3.80 4.77
N ARG A 68 -9.78 -3.45 4.54
CA ARG A 68 -10.24 -2.08 4.33
C ARG A 68 -10.01 -1.21 5.57
N GLU A 69 -10.39 -1.69 6.74
CA GLU A 69 -10.25 -0.95 8.01
C GLU A 69 -8.77 -0.68 8.35
N LYS A 70 -7.88 -1.62 8.00
CA LYS A 70 -6.42 -1.44 8.13
C LYS A 70 -5.88 -0.41 7.12
N GLU A 71 -6.34 -0.46 5.87
CA GLU A 71 -5.97 0.51 4.83
C GLU A 71 -6.48 1.92 5.18
N GLU A 72 -7.70 2.04 5.71
CA GLU A 72 -8.29 3.31 6.19
C GLU A 72 -7.48 3.90 7.36
N LEU A 73 -7.14 3.11 8.38
CA LEU A 73 -6.28 3.57 9.47
C LEU A 73 -4.88 3.98 8.97
N LEU A 74 -4.22 3.18 8.13
CA LEU A 74 -2.88 3.51 7.60
C LEU A 74 -2.89 4.80 6.78
N ASN A 75 -3.97 5.06 6.03
CA ASN A 75 -4.15 6.31 5.30
C ASN A 75 -4.32 7.51 6.24
N GLU A 76 -5.13 7.40 7.30
CA GLU A 76 -5.28 8.47 8.31
C GLU A 76 -3.96 8.78 9.05
N LEU A 77 -3.15 7.76 9.34
CA LEU A 77 -1.83 7.95 9.96
C LEU A 77 -0.84 8.64 9.01
N ASN A 78 -0.86 8.26 7.73
CA ASN A 78 -0.02 8.89 6.72
C ASN A 78 -0.45 10.33 6.40
N GLU A 79 -1.75 10.62 6.37
CA GLU A 79 -2.29 11.98 6.25
C GLU A 79 -1.84 12.83 7.44
N ALA A 80 -1.99 12.33 8.67
CA ALA A 80 -1.52 13.00 9.88
C ALA A 80 -0.01 13.31 9.86
N TYR A 81 0.82 12.45 9.25
CA TYR A 81 2.24 12.75 9.04
C TYR A 81 2.47 13.88 8.03
N VAL A 82 1.77 13.86 6.89
CA VAL A 82 1.89 14.88 5.83
C VAL A 82 1.44 16.26 6.33
N GLU A 83 0.44 16.32 7.20
CA GLU A 83 0.00 17.56 7.87
C GLU A 83 1.03 18.11 8.88
N ASN A 84 1.90 17.24 9.42
CA ASN A 84 2.80 17.56 10.55
C ASN A 84 4.28 17.24 10.23
N LEU A 85 4.71 17.48 8.99
CA LEU A 85 6.09 17.23 8.55
C LEU A 85 7.13 17.94 9.44
N GLY A 86 8.11 17.18 9.94
CA GLY A 86 9.16 17.70 10.82
C GLY A 86 8.72 17.91 12.27
N GLN A 87 7.52 17.48 12.66
CA GLN A 87 6.99 17.59 14.02
C GLN A 87 6.75 16.22 14.67
N PRO A 88 6.76 16.14 16.01
CA PRO A 88 6.13 15.10 16.82
C PRO A 88 4.71 14.74 16.33
N ILE A 89 4.45 13.47 15.99
CA ILE A 89 3.13 12.98 15.52
C ILE A 89 2.56 11.80 16.32
N LEU A 90 3.30 11.23 17.27
CA LEU A 90 2.92 10.01 17.97
C LEU A 90 1.60 10.17 18.74
N TYR A 91 1.36 11.35 19.33
CA TYR A 91 0.09 11.66 20.00
C TYR A 91 -1.07 11.52 19.01
N ILE A 92 -0.94 12.15 17.84
CA ILE A 92 -1.96 12.13 16.79
C ILE A 92 -2.19 10.70 16.31
N TRP A 93 -1.09 9.94 16.08
CA TRP A 93 -1.16 8.54 15.66
C TRP A 93 -1.90 7.66 16.67
N ILE A 94 -1.54 7.74 17.95
CA ILE A 94 -2.18 6.96 19.02
C ILE A 94 -3.66 7.33 19.16
N THR A 95 -4.02 8.62 19.14
CA THR A 95 -5.42 9.06 19.21
C THR A 95 -6.24 8.60 18.00
N ARG A 96 -5.69 8.62 16.78
CA ARG A 96 -6.36 8.09 15.58
C ARG A 96 -6.58 6.58 15.67
N ILE A 97 -5.59 5.83 16.15
CA ILE A 97 -5.72 4.38 16.39
C ILE A 97 -6.84 4.10 17.41
N GLN A 98 -6.87 4.83 18.54
CA GLN A 98 -7.93 4.69 19.55
C GLN A 98 -9.32 5.00 18.99
N ASP A 99 -9.48 6.09 18.25
CA ASP A 99 -10.74 6.49 17.62
C ASP A 99 -11.27 5.44 16.63
N GLN A 100 -10.39 4.85 15.81
CA GLN A 100 -10.75 3.75 14.92
C GLN A 100 -11.17 2.47 15.68
N ILE A 101 -10.45 2.09 16.75
CA ILE A 101 -10.84 0.97 17.61
C ILE A 101 -12.22 1.20 18.24
N SER A 102 -12.50 2.41 18.72
CA SER A 102 -13.80 2.78 19.30
C SER A 102 -14.95 2.69 18.29
N LYS A 103 -14.80 3.27 17.09
CA LYS A 103 -15.82 3.18 16.02
C LYS A 103 -16.19 1.74 15.66
N MET A 104 -15.22 0.83 15.66
CA MET A 104 -15.40 -0.57 15.32
C MET A 104 -16.01 -1.39 16.46
N ALA A 105 -15.75 -1.02 17.73
CA ALA A 105 -16.44 -1.60 18.88
C ALA A 105 -17.95 -1.26 18.89
N GLU A 106 -18.34 -0.11 18.33
CA GLU A 106 -19.73 0.35 18.28
C GLU A 106 -20.55 -0.22 17.10
N ASN A 107 -19.92 -0.75 16.04
CA ASN A 107 -20.61 -1.25 14.84
C ASN A 107 -20.22 -2.68 14.40
N PRO A 108 -20.61 -3.75 15.12
CA PRO A 108 -20.14 -5.11 14.84
C PRO A 108 -20.75 -5.81 13.62
N SER A 109 -21.49 -5.14 12.73
CA SER A 109 -22.26 -5.81 11.67
C SER A 109 -22.63 -4.92 10.47
N THR A 110 -21.91 -5.07 9.36
CA THR A 110 -22.49 -4.82 8.02
C THR A 110 -21.94 -5.80 6.97
N SER A 111 -22.48 -7.01 6.96
CA SER A 111 -22.45 -7.87 5.79
C SER A 111 -23.41 -7.31 4.74
N PHE A 112 -22.89 -6.68 3.68
CA PHE A 112 -23.73 -6.16 2.59
C PHE A 112 -24.42 -7.30 1.84
N PRO A 113 -25.76 -7.37 1.81
CA PRO A 113 -26.48 -8.26 0.90
C PRO A 113 -26.37 -7.74 -0.53
N ARG A 114 -26.33 -8.66 -1.51
CA ARG A 114 -26.60 -8.29 -2.91
C ARG A 114 -28.06 -7.86 -3.04
N GLN A 115 -28.31 -6.74 -3.71
CA GLN A 115 -29.61 -6.47 -4.32
C GLN A 115 -29.41 -6.08 -5.79
N ASP A 116 -30.25 -6.66 -6.63
CA ASP A 116 -30.27 -6.45 -8.06
C ASP A 116 -30.82 -5.06 -8.41
N PHE A 117 -30.23 -4.41 -9.42
CA PHE A 117 -30.80 -3.20 -10.01
C PHE A 117 -31.99 -3.56 -10.91
N SER A 118 -33.19 -3.16 -10.50
CA SER A 118 -34.36 -3.01 -11.37
C SER A 118 -34.78 -1.53 -11.39
N GLN A 119 -35.36 -1.09 -12.51
CA GLN A 119 -35.48 0.31 -12.93
C GLN A 119 -36.64 1.09 -12.28
N ALA A 120 -36.61 2.42 -12.49
CA ALA A 120 -37.67 3.42 -12.28
C ALA A 120 -37.86 3.86 -10.81
N ASP A 121 -37.95 5.16 -10.47
CA ASP A 121 -38.57 6.29 -11.18
C ASP A 121 -37.83 7.65 -11.01
N GLU A 122 -38.35 8.67 -11.69
CA GLU A 122 -37.77 10.02 -11.85
C GLU A 122 -38.02 11.02 -10.70
N GLU A 123 -37.16 12.04 -10.66
CA GLU A 123 -37.35 13.42 -10.16
C GLU A 123 -38.04 13.70 -8.80
N SER A 124 -37.25 14.25 -7.87
CA SER A 124 -37.55 15.59 -7.34
C SER A 124 -36.30 16.30 -6.83
N THR A 125 -36.18 17.58 -7.20
CA THR A 125 -34.99 18.42 -7.00
C THR A 125 -34.94 19.07 -5.61
N SER A 126 -33.74 19.17 -5.01
CA SER A 126 -32.98 20.44 -4.99
C SER A 126 -32.02 20.59 -3.79
N SER A 127 -30.94 21.32 -4.03
CA SER A 127 -30.21 22.14 -3.05
C SER A 127 -29.47 21.45 -1.89
N LEU A 128 -28.22 21.04 -2.15
CA LEU A 128 -27.06 21.51 -1.38
C LEU A 128 -25.82 21.50 -2.30
N LYS A 129 -25.36 22.68 -2.74
CA LYS A 129 -24.14 22.84 -3.54
C LYS A 129 -23.00 23.37 -2.68
N SER A 130 -22.03 22.50 -2.40
CA SER A 130 -20.65 22.80 -2.03
C SER A 130 -19.80 21.72 -2.73
N ALA A 131 -19.10 21.93 -3.85
CA ALA A 131 -18.02 22.88 -4.11
C ALA A 131 -16.93 22.79 -3.02
N GLN A 132 -15.69 22.36 -3.24
CA GLN A 132 -15.02 21.81 -4.44
C GLN A 132 -13.92 20.81 -3.97
N ASN A 133 -13.25 19.95 -4.76
CA ASN A 133 -13.24 19.64 -6.21
C ASN A 133 -13.17 18.11 -6.41
N HIS A 134 -13.53 17.61 -7.60
CA HIS A 134 -13.06 16.32 -8.11
C HIS A 134 -12.08 16.53 -9.27
N PHE A 135 -10.79 16.27 -9.05
CA PHE A 135 -9.89 15.94 -10.14
C PHE A 135 -10.28 14.53 -10.64
N THR A 136 -10.93 14.45 -11.80
CA THR A 136 -11.06 13.18 -12.54
C THR A 136 -9.70 12.83 -13.14
N GLN A 137 -8.79 12.29 -12.34
CA GLN A 137 -7.51 11.82 -12.82
C GLN A 137 -7.75 10.56 -13.66
N GLU A 138 -7.49 10.65 -14.96
CA GLU A 138 -7.70 9.54 -15.89
C GLU A 138 -6.82 8.35 -15.50
N VAL A 139 -7.42 7.17 -15.37
CA VAL A 139 -6.68 5.95 -15.02
C VAL A 139 -5.79 5.54 -16.20
N PRO A 140 -4.48 5.34 -15.98
CA PRO A 140 -3.58 4.89 -17.04
C PRO A 140 -4.02 3.58 -17.70
N GLN A 141 -3.77 3.47 -19.01
CA GLN A 141 -4.13 2.28 -19.78
C GLN A 141 -3.36 1.05 -19.29
N ILE A 142 -4.11 -0.01 -18.99
CA ILE A 142 -3.59 -1.30 -18.55
C ILE A 142 -3.55 -2.27 -19.73
N PHE A 143 -2.38 -2.83 -20.01
CA PHE A 143 -2.19 -3.90 -20.98
C PHE A 143 -2.03 -5.22 -20.24
N SER A 144 -2.70 -6.28 -20.70
CA SER A 144 -2.68 -7.60 -20.07
C SER A 144 -2.13 -8.63 -21.05
N GLY A 145 -1.16 -9.42 -20.63
CA GLY A 145 -0.57 -10.50 -21.43
C GLY A 145 -1.44 -11.75 -21.45
N GLU A 146 -1.00 -12.75 -22.21
CA GLU A 146 -1.62 -14.07 -22.22
C GLU A 146 -1.50 -14.77 -20.85
N THR A 147 -2.45 -15.65 -20.54
CA THR A 147 -2.43 -16.43 -19.30
C THR A 147 -1.53 -17.66 -19.44
N PHE A 148 -0.49 -17.74 -18.60
CA PHE A 148 0.36 -18.93 -18.51
C PHE A 148 -0.15 -19.90 -17.46
N SER A 149 -0.19 -21.20 -17.75
CA SER A 149 -0.67 -22.24 -16.83
C SER A 149 0.39 -23.30 -16.56
N ASP A 150 0.67 -23.59 -15.29
CA ASP A 150 1.54 -24.70 -14.87
C ASP A 150 1.01 -25.37 -13.60
N ARG A 151 0.96 -26.71 -13.58
CA ARG A 151 0.52 -27.54 -12.45
C ARG A 151 -0.73 -26.99 -11.73
N LYS A 152 -1.79 -26.70 -12.52
CA LYS A 152 -3.07 -26.07 -12.10
C LYS A 152 -2.98 -24.61 -11.60
N SER A 153 -1.80 -24.06 -11.34
CA SER A 153 -1.64 -22.62 -11.11
C SER A 153 -1.73 -21.88 -12.44
N VAL A 154 -2.41 -20.73 -12.42
CA VAL A 154 -2.51 -19.82 -13.57
C VAL A 154 -1.84 -18.51 -13.20
N PHE A 155 -1.18 -17.88 -14.16
CA PHE A 155 -0.46 -16.62 -14.02
C PHE A 155 -0.87 -15.68 -15.16
N GLN A 156 -0.98 -14.39 -14.89
CA GLN A 156 -1.15 -13.35 -15.90
C GLN A 156 -0.32 -12.13 -15.50
N ALA A 157 0.37 -11.52 -16.47
CA ALA A 157 1.06 -10.26 -16.25
C ALA A 157 0.25 -9.09 -16.83
N HIS A 158 0.25 -7.99 -16.10
CA HIS A 158 -0.38 -6.73 -16.45
C HIS A 158 0.68 -5.62 -16.38
N VAL A 159 0.66 -4.67 -17.30
CA VAL A 159 1.57 -3.52 -17.32
C VAL A 159 0.79 -2.23 -17.58
N ALA A 160 1.19 -1.15 -16.91
CA ALA A 160 0.69 0.20 -17.18
C ALA A 160 1.85 1.20 -17.14
N ARG A 161 1.70 2.30 -17.88
CA ARG A 161 2.59 3.46 -17.70
C ARG A 161 2.11 4.27 -16.51
N VAL A 162 2.99 4.59 -15.58
CA VAL A 162 2.69 5.34 -14.35
C VAL A 162 3.77 6.40 -14.11
N ARG A 163 3.38 7.62 -13.76
CA ARG A 163 4.30 8.74 -13.48
C ARG A 163 4.35 9.15 -12.02
N SER A 164 3.42 8.66 -11.20
CA SER A 164 3.35 8.93 -9.77
C SER A 164 2.81 7.73 -8.98
N LYS A 165 3.00 7.73 -7.66
CA LYS A 165 2.39 6.71 -6.79
C LYS A 165 0.85 6.69 -6.92
N ASN A 166 0.20 7.84 -7.04
CA ASN A 166 -1.27 7.89 -7.20
C ASN A 166 -1.75 7.18 -8.50
N GLU A 167 -0.96 7.24 -9.59
CA GLU A 167 -1.27 6.49 -10.81
C GLU A 167 -1.12 4.96 -10.62
N VAL A 168 -0.20 4.52 -9.77
CA VAL A 168 -0.06 3.09 -9.38
C VAL A 168 -1.31 2.63 -8.61
N ASP A 169 -1.74 3.42 -7.63
CA ASP A 169 -2.90 3.10 -6.79
C ASP A 169 -4.19 3.06 -7.64
N LEU A 170 -4.37 4.02 -8.56
CA LEU A 170 -5.47 4.04 -9.54
C LEU A 170 -5.45 2.82 -10.47
N VAL A 171 -4.29 2.44 -11.01
CA VAL A 171 -4.16 1.24 -11.85
C VAL A 171 -4.46 -0.03 -11.05
N MET A 172 -3.99 -0.14 -9.80
CA MET A 172 -4.23 -1.32 -8.96
C MET A 172 -5.71 -1.45 -8.58
N ALA A 173 -6.37 -0.33 -8.25
CA ALA A 173 -7.81 -0.29 -8.03
C ALA A 173 -8.59 -0.70 -9.29
N LYS A 174 -8.22 -0.15 -10.45
CA LYS A 174 -8.85 -0.48 -11.74
C LYS A 174 -8.66 -1.94 -12.14
N LEU A 175 -7.49 -2.51 -11.89
CA LEU A 175 -7.20 -3.91 -12.12
C LEU A 175 -8.06 -4.81 -11.20
N LYS A 176 -8.26 -4.41 -9.95
CA LYS A 176 -9.11 -5.09 -8.96
C LYS A 176 -10.62 -4.96 -9.23
N GLU A 177 -11.09 -4.04 -10.09
CA GLU A 177 -12.48 -4.09 -10.59
C GLU A 177 -12.78 -5.42 -11.31
N ASN A 178 -11.76 -6.04 -11.93
CA ASN A 178 -11.89 -7.39 -12.44
C ASN A 178 -11.99 -8.39 -11.28
N ASN A 179 -13.22 -8.86 -11.05
CA ASN A 179 -13.58 -9.88 -10.05
C ASN A 179 -12.69 -11.15 -10.04
N LYS A 180 -12.02 -11.51 -11.14
CA LYS A 180 -11.04 -12.61 -11.19
C LYS A 180 -9.71 -12.23 -10.57
N VAL A 181 -9.24 -11.00 -10.81
CA VAL A 181 -7.95 -10.49 -10.32
C VAL A 181 -8.05 -10.12 -8.84
N ALA A 182 -9.13 -9.48 -8.41
CA ALA A 182 -9.38 -9.22 -6.98
C ALA A 182 -9.55 -10.49 -6.11
N ARG A 183 -9.91 -11.64 -6.71
CA ARG A 183 -9.97 -12.95 -6.04
C ARG A 183 -8.79 -13.86 -6.40
N ALA A 184 -7.74 -13.32 -7.01
CA ALA A 184 -6.51 -14.06 -7.19
C ALA A 184 -5.86 -14.38 -5.83
N THR A 185 -4.96 -15.36 -5.82
CA THR A 185 -4.27 -15.76 -4.59
C THR A 185 -3.16 -14.76 -4.24
N HIS A 186 -2.49 -14.22 -5.26
CA HIS A 186 -1.46 -13.19 -5.12
C HIS A 186 -1.54 -12.21 -6.30
N ASN A 187 -1.40 -10.92 -6.05
CA ASN A 187 -1.27 -9.84 -7.03
C ASN A 187 0.06 -9.11 -6.80
N ILE A 188 1.12 -9.69 -7.34
CA ILE A 188 2.51 -9.30 -7.07
C ILE A 188 2.81 -8.01 -7.84
N LEU A 189 3.16 -6.93 -7.15
CA LEU A 189 3.33 -5.60 -7.72
C LEU A 189 4.80 -5.18 -7.69
N ALA A 190 5.31 -4.63 -8.79
CA ALA A 190 6.54 -3.85 -8.80
C ALA A 190 6.41 -2.65 -9.73
N TRP A 191 6.87 -1.47 -9.31
CA TRP A 191 6.79 -0.26 -10.13
C TRP A 191 7.98 0.67 -9.91
N ARG A 192 8.21 1.52 -10.92
CA ARG A 192 9.22 2.58 -10.91
C ARG A 192 8.77 3.75 -11.78
N CYS A 193 8.70 4.95 -11.23
CA CYS A 193 8.46 6.19 -11.97
C CYS A 193 9.48 7.28 -11.65
N GLU A 194 9.46 8.34 -12.43
CA GLU A 194 10.35 9.49 -12.31
C GLU A 194 9.53 10.77 -12.19
N GLU A 195 9.50 11.34 -10.99
CA GLU A 195 8.79 12.58 -10.68
C GLU A 195 9.75 13.77 -10.73
N ILE A 196 9.37 14.84 -11.43
CA ILE A 196 10.15 16.09 -11.44
C ILE A 196 9.65 16.97 -10.30
N LYS A 197 10.47 17.16 -9.26
CA LYS A 197 10.19 18.08 -8.14
C LYS A 197 11.28 19.15 -8.09
N ASN A 198 10.86 20.42 -8.07
CA ASN A 198 11.76 21.59 -8.02
C ASN A 198 12.89 21.56 -9.08
N GLY A 199 12.58 21.10 -10.29
CA GLY A 199 13.54 20.98 -11.41
C GLY A 199 14.52 19.80 -11.30
N ARG A 200 14.38 18.91 -10.30
CA ARG A 200 15.17 17.69 -10.16
C ARG A 200 14.31 16.45 -10.42
N THR A 201 14.86 15.48 -11.15
CA THR A 201 14.24 14.16 -11.33
C THR A 201 14.47 13.30 -10.09
N ILE A 202 13.41 12.84 -9.46
CA ILE A 202 13.41 11.90 -8.33
C ILE A 202 12.87 10.57 -8.84
N VAL A 203 13.60 9.48 -8.59
CA VAL A 203 13.16 8.12 -8.94
C VAL A 203 12.37 7.56 -7.77
N CYS A 204 11.07 7.36 -7.96
CA CYS A 204 10.20 6.67 -7.02
C CYS A 204 10.08 5.20 -7.45
N LYS A 205 10.16 4.26 -6.51
CA LYS A 205 9.98 2.82 -6.78
C LYS A 205 9.51 2.08 -5.53
N ASP A 206 8.71 1.04 -5.71
CA ASP A 206 8.23 0.19 -4.62
C ASP A 206 7.82 -1.20 -5.16
N CYS A 207 7.61 -2.17 -4.26
CA CYS A 207 7.20 -3.53 -4.60
C CYS A 207 6.44 -4.24 -3.47
N GLU A 208 5.36 -4.96 -3.82
CA GLU A 208 4.49 -5.69 -2.88
C GLU A 208 4.36 -7.17 -3.31
N ASP A 209 4.66 -8.11 -2.41
CA ASP A 209 4.61 -9.55 -2.70
C ASP A 209 3.19 -10.14 -2.67
N ASP A 210 2.23 -9.50 -1.99
CA ASP A 210 0.87 -10.02 -1.72
C ASP A 210 0.88 -11.49 -1.22
N GLY A 211 1.87 -11.83 -0.39
CA GLY A 211 2.08 -13.19 0.15
C GLY A 211 2.99 -14.10 -0.70
N GLU A 212 3.33 -13.74 -1.95
CA GLU A 212 4.31 -14.46 -2.77
C GLU A 212 5.75 -14.00 -2.46
N HIS A 213 6.18 -14.27 -1.24
CA HIS A 213 7.45 -13.82 -0.64
C HIS A 213 8.65 -13.87 -1.60
N GLN A 214 9.36 -12.74 -1.73
CA GLN A 214 10.56 -12.50 -2.55
C GLN A 214 10.35 -12.48 -4.08
N ALA A 215 9.11 -12.40 -4.57
CA ALA A 215 8.85 -12.28 -6.00
C ALA A 215 8.95 -10.83 -6.51
N SER A 216 8.36 -9.89 -5.78
CA SER A 216 8.16 -8.50 -6.19
C SER A 216 9.47 -7.71 -6.27
N SER A 217 10.39 -7.91 -5.31
CA SER A 217 11.74 -7.33 -5.35
C SER A 217 12.53 -7.80 -6.58
N LYS A 218 12.33 -9.05 -7.01
CA LYS A 218 12.97 -9.56 -8.23
C LYS A 218 12.34 -9.04 -9.51
N MET A 219 11.02 -8.80 -9.50
CA MET A 219 10.35 -8.07 -10.59
C MET A 219 10.88 -6.63 -10.70
N LEU A 220 11.11 -5.94 -9.57
CA LEU A 220 11.67 -4.59 -9.56
C LEU A 220 13.10 -4.56 -10.12
N GLU A 221 13.98 -5.49 -9.72
CA GLU A 221 15.30 -5.66 -10.33
C GLU A 221 15.23 -5.83 -11.87
N ILE A 222 14.21 -6.52 -12.38
CA ILE A 222 14.04 -6.78 -13.81
C ILE A 222 13.64 -5.50 -14.55
N ILE A 223 12.68 -4.75 -13.99
CA ILE A 223 12.28 -3.43 -14.49
C ILE A 223 13.51 -2.51 -14.61
N GLU A 224 14.34 -2.46 -13.56
CA GLU A 224 15.58 -1.67 -13.56
C GLU A 224 16.61 -2.16 -14.58
N LYS A 225 16.84 -3.48 -14.68
CA LYS A 225 17.80 -4.07 -15.64
C LYS A 225 17.38 -3.93 -17.10
N MET A 226 16.08 -3.90 -17.38
CA MET A 226 15.54 -3.60 -18.71
C MET A 226 15.51 -2.09 -19.02
N GLY A 227 15.99 -1.25 -18.10
CA GLY A 227 16.01 0.21 -18.23
C GLY A 227 14.63 0.85 -18.26
N ALA A 228 13.59 0.10 -17.88
CA ALA A 228 12.21 0.56 -17.95
C ALA A 228 11.96 1.67 -16.91
N GLN A 229 11.22 2.69 -17.34
CA GLN A 229 10.93 3.91 -16.60
C GLN A 229 9.44 4.23 -16.72
N ASN A 230 8.86 4.82 -15.67
CA ASN A 230 7.46 5.21 -15.63
C ASN A 230 6.51 4.03 -15.91
N VAL A 231 6.77 2.91 -15.23
CA VAL A 231 6.09 1.63 -15.46
C VAL A 231 5.72 0.93 -14.16
N MET A 232 4.56 0.28 -14.19
CA MET A 232 4.05 -0.61 -13.16
C MET A 232 3.80 -1.98 -13.80
N VAL A 233 4.24 -3.05 -13.15
CA VAL A 233 3.93 -4.43 -13.52
C VAL A 233 3.24 -5.13 -12.36
N VAL A 234 2.11 -5.77 -12.65
CA VAL A 234 1.44 -6.69 -11.71
C VAL A 234 1.48 -8.10 -12.31
N VAL A 235 1.93 -9.09 -11.55
CA VAL A 235 1.79 -10.50 -11.90
C VAL A 235 0.76 -11.13 -10.97
N THR A 236 -0.42 -11.38 -11.53
CA THR A 236 -1.54 -12.03 -10.85
C THR A 236 -1.38 -13.55 -10.92
N ARG A 237 -1.49 -14.22 -9.78
CA ARG A 237 -1.39 -15.68 -9.65
C ARG A 237 -2.66 -16.26 -9.01
N TRP A 238 -3.25 -17.25 -9.68
CA TRP A 238 -4.28 -18.11 -9.12
C TRP A 238 -3.65 -19.45 -8.69
N TYR A 239 -3.80 -19.81 -7.42
CA TYR A 239 -3.23 -21.04 -6.86
C TYR A 239 -4.09 -22.27 -7.17
N GLY A 240 -3.48 -23.28 -7.80
CA GLY A 240 -4.15 -24.52 -8.21
C GLY A 240 -4.15 -25.66 -7.21
N GLY A 241 -3.73 -25.42 -5.96
CA GLY A 241 -3.58 -26.46 -4.93
C GLY A 241 -2.28 -27.27 -4.99
N ILE A 242 -1.33 -26.93 -5.89
CA ILE A 242 -0.04 -27.61 -6.02
C ILE A 242 1.09 -26.60 -5.76
N HIS A 243 1.99 -26.90 -4.82
CA HIS A 243 3.15 -26.06 -4.56
C HIS A 243 4.18 -26.19 -5.70
N LEU A 244 4.39 -25.10 -6.45
CA LEU A 244 5.37 -25.05 -7.55
C LEU A 244 6.83 -24.93 -7.08
N GLY A 245 7.09 -24.68 -5.79
CA GLY A 245 8.46 -24.46 -5.29
C GLY A 245 9.11 -23.26 -6.00
N PRO A 246 10.40 -23.34 -6.38
CA PRO A 246 11.09 -22.25 -7.09
C PRO A 246 10.56 -21.94 -8.51
N ASP A 247 9.87 -22.89 -9.17
CA ASP A 247 9.40 -22.70 -10.56
C ASP A 247 8.49 -21.48 -10.73
N ARG A 248 7.68 -21.16 -9.70
CA ARG A 248 6.79 -20.00 -9.73
C ARG A 248 7.55 -18.69 -9.90
N PHE A 249 8.69 -18.51 -9.23
CA PHE A 249 9.52 -17.31 -9.38
C PHE A 249 10.12 -17.22 -10.79
N ARG A 250 10.51 -18.36 -11.39
CA ARG A 250 10.97 -18.40 -12.78
C ARG A 250 9.86 -17.96 -13.75
N ILE A 251 8.63 -18.41 -13.53
CA ILE A 251 7.45 -18.03 -14.33
C ILE A 251 7.17 -16.54 -14.17
N ILE A 252 7.00 -16.04 -12.94
CA ILE A 252 6.73 -14.63 -12.62
C ILE A 252 7.77 -13.71 -13.29
N ASN A 253 9.05 -13.98 -13.06
CA ASN A 253 10.15 -13.17 -13.62
C ASN A 253 10.21 -13.20 -15.16
N ASN A 254 9.77 -14.30 -15.80
CA ASN A 254 9.71 -14.38 -17.26
C ASN A 254 8.51 -13.62 -17.82
N LEU A 255 7.34 -13.70 -17.18
CA LEU A 255 6.16 -12.93 -17.57
C LEU A 255 6.40 -11.42 -17.41
N THR A 256 7.11 -11.00 -16.36
CA THR A 256 7.56 -9.60 -16.19
C THR A 256 8.44 -9.12 -17.34
N ARG A 257 9.41 -9.94 -17.79
CA ARG A 257 10.23 -9.61 -18.97
C ARG A 257 9.39 -9.52 -20.24
N GLN A 258 8.53 -10.52 -20.46
CA GLN A 258 7.69 -10.61 -21.65
C GLN A 258 6.75 -9.42 -21.76
N ILE A 259 5.98 -9.10 -20.71
CA ILE A 259 5.00 -8.00 -20.77
C ILE A 259 5.64 -6.63 -21.01
N LEU A 260 6.87 -6.41 -20.52
CA LEU A 260 7.63 -5.18 -20.77
C LEU A 260 8.12 -5.11 -22.23
N ALA A 261 8.59 -6.22 -22.79
CA ALA A 261 9.04 -6.31 -24.18
C ALA A 261 7.87 -6.16 -25.17
N ASP A 262 6.79 -6.91 -24.96
CA ASP A 262 5.59 -6.94 -25.82
C ASP A 262 4.93 -5.55 -25.93
N ASN A 263 5.05 -4.70 -24.89
CA ASN A 263 4.50 -3.35 -24.85
C ASN A 263 5.54 -2.24 -25.13
N GLY A 264 6.75 -2.60 -25.58
CA GLY A 264 7.82 -1.65 -25.92
C GLY A 264 8.21 -0.73 -24.76
N MET A 265 8.18 -1.24 -23.52
CA MET A 265 8.57 -0.50 -22.30
C MET A 265 10.02 -0.78 -21.86
N GLU A 266 10.73 -1.65 -22.59
CA GLU A 266 12.16 -1.85 -22.46
C GLU A 266 12.96 -0.70 -23.10
N ASN A 267 14.01 -0.24 -22.43
CA ASN A 267 14.86 0.82 -22.95
C ASN A 267 16.07 0.19 -23.65
N ARG A 268 15.91 -0.15 -24.93
CA ARG A 268 17.00 -0.67 -25.78
C ARG A 268 18.07 0.41 -25.94
N ARG A 269 19.11 0.33 -25.13
CA ARG A 269 20.38 1.01 -25.40
C ARG A 269 20.99 0.39 -26.67
N ASN A 270 20.85 1.11 -27.79
CA ASN A 270 21.67 0.91 -28.98
C ASN A 270 23.14 1.27 -28.68
#